data_AF-A0A523UY10-F1
#
_entry.id   AF-A0A523UY10-F1
#
_cell.length_a   1.000
_cell.length_b   1.000
_cell.length_c   1.000
_cell.angle_alpha   90.00
_cell.angle_beta   90.00
_cell.angle_gamma   90.00
#
_symmetry.space_group_name_H-M   'P 1'
#
loop_
_entity.id
_entity.type
_entity.pdbx_description
1 polymer ?
#
loop_
_entity_poly.entity_id
_entity_poly.type
_entity_poly.pdbx_seq_one_letter_code
_entity_poly.pdbx_strand_id
1 'polypeptide(L)'
;GLRLKFRRDGRGVRTEFTPGEYYQSWANIIHGGIITAILDEAMGHATLMSGNFGFLTASIQINLKRPAYVNSKLIVNAEVVRNQRRKIEVAGSLSLPDGTLVAEGKAVQIIPGGDQLKAVIWDMDGVIADTAPFHFQAWQEVFRKRKIPYSREVFQRNFGKRNDVIVRSIVGEGYPESEIEAILVAKEGLFREKAAGNLRSFPGALELIDELKEYKVRVALATSSPIENGQFVLRQLGIEDGFDVTVWGREVTEGKPSPQIFLLAAERLNINPKNCVVIEDAVAGVTAAKRAGMRCLAVTNSHPGEKLGGADLVADSLEDVSVADIAGIFNSPEKE
;
A
#
# COMPACT_ATOMS: atom_id res chain seq x y z
N GLY A 1 1.00 21.08 -8.11
CA GLY A 1 -0.07 20.88 -9.11
C GLY A 1 -1.37 21.47 -8.61
N LEU A 2 -2.39 21.38 -9.44
CA LEU A 2 -3.78 21.75 -9.19
C LEU A 2 -4.52 20.74 -8.30
N ARG A 3 -3.91 19.57 -8.02
CA ARG A 3 -4.44 18.49 -7.17
C ARG A 3 -5.78 17.97 -7.68
N LEU A 4 -5.88 17.81 -9.00
CA LEU A 4 -7.05 17.26 -9.68
C LEU A 4 -7.17 15.77 -9.36
N LYS A 5 -8.41 15.31 -9.13
CA LYS A 5 -8.69 13.89 -8.90
C LYS A 5 -9.09 13.22 -10.21
N PHE A 6 -8.27 12.28 -10.67
CA PHE A 6 -8.53 11.54 -11.90
C PHE A 6 -9.13 10.17 -11.61
N ARG A 7 -10.01 9.71 -12.49
CA ARG A 7 -10.49 8.32 -12.53
C ARG A 7 -10.02 7.65 -13.80
N ARG A 8 -9.91 6.33 -13.77
CA ARG A 8 -9.57 5.53 -14.96
C ARG A 8 -10.69 5.61 -16.01
N ASP A 9 -10.32 5.79 -17.27
CA ASP A 9 -11.24 5.80 -18.41
C ASP A 9 -10.60 5.02 -19.58
N GLY A 10 -11.03 3.78 -19.77
CA GLY A 10 -10.42 2.86 -20.74
C GLY A 10 -8.92 2.64 -20.50
N ARG A 11 -8.09 3.10 -21.46
CA ARG A 11 -6.62 3.03 -21.39
C ARG A 11 -5.97 4.28 -20.78
N GLY A 12 -6.77 5.27 -20.42
CA GLY A 12 -6.32 6.56 -19.92
C GLY A 12 -7.00 6.95 -18.62
N VAL A 13 -7.04 8.25 -18.39
CA VAL A 13 -7.61 8.90 -17.22
C VAL A 13 -8.52 10.04 -17.63
N ARG A 14 -9.48 10.34 -16.77
CA ARG A 14 -10.44 11.41 -16.97
C ARG A 14 -10.71 12.16 -15.67
N THR A 15 -10.92 13.46 -15.76
CA THR A 15 -11.49 14.27 -14.68
C THR A 15 -12.36 15.39 -15.23
N GLU A 16 -13.05 16.07 -14.33
CA GLU A 16 -13.81 17.29 -14.60
C GLU A 16 -13.25 18.42 -13.75
N PHE A 17 -13.08 19.59 -14.35
CA PHE A 17 -12.55 20.76 -13.65
C PHE A 17 -13.33 22.01 -14.05
N THR A 18 -13.72 22.80 -13.06
CA THR A 18 -14.41 24.08 -13.27
C THR A 18 -13.51 25.19 -12.70
N PRO A 19 -12.72 25.88 -13.54
CA PRO A 19 -11.83 26.93 -13.07
C PRO A 19 -12.63 28.17 -12.64
N GLY A 20 -12.39 28.65 -11.42
CA GLY A 20 -12.90 29.93 -10.93
C GLY A 20 -12.06 31.14 -11.39
N GLU A 21 -12.45 32.34 -10.94
CA GLU A 21 -11.83 33.63 -11.32
C GLU A 21 -10.34 33.72 -11.00
N TYR A 22 -9.86 32.98 -9.99
CA TYR A 22 -8.44 32.94 -9.63
C TYR A 22 -7.52 32.45 -10.76
N TYR A 23 -8.06 31.70 -11.73
CA TYR A 23 -7.29 31.10 -12.82
C TYR A 23 -7.30 31.93 -14.12
N GLN A 24 -7.89 33.12 -14.13
CA GLN A 24 -8.02 33.93 -15.35
C GLN A 24 -6.77 34.76 -15.67
N SER A 25 -6.56 35.07 -16.94
CA SER A 25 -5.53 36.04 -17.39
C SER A 25 -6.17 37.39 -17.69
N TRP A 26 -6.98 37.44 -18.73
CA TRP A 26 -7.89 38.52 -19.07
C TRP A 26 -9.26 38.21 -18.51
N ALA A 27 -10.10 39.24 -18.36
CA ALA A 27 -11.43 39.09 -17.80
C ALA A 27 -12.18 37.91 -18.48
N ASN A 28 -12.59 36.95 -17.66
CA ASN A 28 -13.35 35.75 -18.03
C ASN A 28 -12.59 34.69 -18.87
N ILE A 29 -11.30 34.85 -19.17
CA ILE A 29 -10.51 33.88 -19.96
C ILE A 29 -9.51 33.16 -19.06
N ILE A 30 -9.51 31.83 -19.08
CA ILE A 30 -8.55 31.02 -18.33
C ILE A 30 -7.13 31.21 -18.88
N HIS A 31 -6.20 31.46 -17.97
CA HIS A 31 -4.79 31.65 -18.32
C HIS A 31 -4.23 30.40 -19.00
N GLY A 32 -3.55 30.56 -20.14
CA GLY A 32 -3.01 29.44 -20.92
C GLY A 32 -2.08 28.52 -20.10
N GLY A 33 -1.28 29.10 -19.19
CA GLY A 33 -0.47 28.33 -18.24
C GLY A 33 -1.26 27.44 -17.28
N ILE A 34 -2.50 27.79 -16.94
CA ILE A 34 -3.40 26.91 -16.16
C ILE A 34 -3.85 25.74 -17.03
N ILE A 35 -4.22 25.98 -18.30
CA ILE A 35 -4.53 24.90 -19.25
C ILE A 35 -3.34 23.96 -19.42
N THR A 36 -2.13 24.50 -19.55
CA THR A 36 -0.89 23.70 -19.59
C THR A 36 -0.71 22.87 -18.32
N ALA A 37 -0.91 23.45 -17.14
CA ALA A 37 -0.80 22.73 -15.87
C ALA A 37 -1.85 21.61 -15.74
N ILE A 38 -3.09 21.85 -16.18
CA ILE A 38 -4.16 20.82 -16.22
C ILE A 38 -3.72 19.64 -17.08
N LEU A 39 -3.21 19.91 -18.29
CA LEU A 39 -2.82 18.86 -19.23
C LEU A 39 -1.54 18.12 -18.79
N ASP A 40 -0.56 18.81 -18.23
CA ASP A 40 0.64 18.18 -17.66
C ASP A 40 0.26 17.24 -16.51
N GLU A 41 -0.60 17.70 -15.59
CA GLU A 41 -1.09 16.88 -14.47
C GLU A 41 -1.90 15.67 -14.96
N ALA A 42 -2.78 15.84 -15.95
CA ALA A 42 -3.54 14.75 -16.55
C ALA A 42 -2.64 13.69 -17.19
N MET A 43 -1.66 14.12 -17.99
CA MET A 43 -0.68 13.22 -18.61
C MET A 43 0.21 12.53 -17.57
N GLY A 44 0.55 13.21 -16.47
CA GLY A 44 1.19 12.60 -15.31
C GLY A 44 0.34 11.47 -14.69
N HIS A 45 -0.94 11.73 -14.43
CA HIS A 45 -1.85 10.70 -13.90
C HIS A 45 -2.04 9.51 -14.85
N ALA A 46 -2.10 9.74 -16.16
CA ALA A 46 -2.13 8.65 -17.15
C ALA A 46 -0.90 7.73 -17.02
N THR A 47 0.28 8.33 -16.80
CA THR A 47 1.50 7.57 -16.59
C THR A 47 1.51 6.83 -15.26
N LEU A 48 1.09 7.47 -14.16
CA LEU A 48 0.96 6.80 -12.87
C LEU A 48 0.06 5.57 -12.96
N MET A 49 -1.17 5.73 -13.46
CA MET A 49 -2.14 4.62 -13.61
C MET A 49 -1.69 3.54 -14.60
N SER A 50 -0.66 3.82 -15.40
CA SER A 50 -0.03 2.81 -16.26
C SER A 50 1.02 1.95 -15.55
N GLY A 51 1.28 2.18 -14.25
CA GLY A 51 2.26 1.45 -13.42
C GLY A 51 3.68 2.02 -13.47
N ASN A 52 3.80 3.30 -13.84
CA ASN A 52 5.07 4.00 -13.99
C ASN A 52 5.16 5.13 -12.97
N PHE A 53 6.18 5.09 -12.12
CA PHE A 53 6.39 6.03 -11.03
C PHE A 53 7.75 6.74 -11.14
N GLY A 54 7.90 7.85 -10.42
CA GLY A 54 9.17 8.59 -10.34
C GLY A 54 9.62 9.20 -11.67
N PHE A 55 8.70 9.52 -12.58
CA PHE A 55 9.02 10.11 -13.88
C PHE A 55 9.09 11.64 -13.82
N LEU A 56 9.70 12.23 -14.84
CA LEU A 56 9.77 13.68 -15.07
C LEU A 56 9.27 14.00 -16.47
N THR A 57 8.53 15.08 -16.64
CA THR A 57 8.17 15.60 -17.97
C THR A 57 9.43 16.20 -18.63
N ALA A 58 9.97 15.51 -19.63
CA ALA A 58 11.17 15.95 -20.37
C ALA A 58 10.85 16.99 -21.44
N SER A 59 9.70 16.86 -22.09
CA SER A 59 9.21 17.85 -23.04
C SER A 59 7.69 17.81 -23.08
N ILE A 60 7.06 18.97 -23.24
CA ILE A 60 5.61 19.10 -23.37
C ILE A 60 5.30 20.11 -24.48
N GLN A 61 4.34 19.77 -25.33
CA GLN A 61 3.80 20.67 -26.34
C GLN A 61 2.28 20.71 -26.18
N ILE A 62 1.74 21.92 -25.96
CA ILE A 62 0.31 22.18 -25.83
C ILE A 62 -0.17 23.05 -26.98
N ASN A 63 -1.23 22.63 -27.65
CA ASN A 63 -1.91 23.40 -28.69
C ASN A 63 -3.27 23.87 -28.16
N LEU A 64 -3.38 25.18 -27.90
CA LEU A 64 -4.64 25.83 -27.55
C LEU A 64 -5.46 26.03 -28.85
N LYS A 65 -6.65 25.46 -28.90
CA LYS A 65 -7.56 25.58 -30.06
C LYS A 65 -8.59 26.69 -29.86
N ARG A 66 -9.06 26.85 -28.61
CA ARG A 66 -10.12 27.79 -28.22
C ARG A 66 -9.86 28.31 -26.80
N PRO A 67 -10.39 29.49 -26.44
CA PRO A 67 -10.37 29.95 -25.05
C PRO A 67 -11.25 29.05 -24.16
N ALA A 68 -10.79 28.78 -22.95
CA ALA A 68 -11.64 28.31 -21.86
C ALA A 68 -12.10 29.52 -21.03
N TYR A 69 -13.30 29.44 -20.47
CA TYR A 69 -13.89 30.54 -19.71
C TYR A 69 -14.01 30.21 -18.23
N VAL A 70 -14.02 31.25 -17.40
CA VAL A 70 -14.29 31.10 -15.97
C VAL A 70 -15.66 30.45 -15.76
N ASN A 71 -15.76 29.56 -14.76
CA ASN A 71 -16.95 28.79 -14.41
C ASN A 71 -17.46 27.84 -15.52
N SER A 72 -16.73 27.67 -16.63
CA SER A 72 -17.06 26.65 -17.63
C SER A 72 -16.55 25.28 -17.18
N LYS A 73 -17.41 24.27 -17.26
CA LYS A 73 -17.03 22.89 -16.94
C LYS A 73 -16.11 22.35 -18.04
N LEU A 74 -14.94 21.87 -17.66
CA LEU A 74 -13.96 21.28 -18.57
C LEU A 74 -13.87 19.78 -18.32
N ILE A 75 -13.83 19.00 -19.40
CA ILE A 75 -13.55 17.57 -19.40
C ILE A 75 -12.08 17.40 -19.78
N VAL A 76 -11.30 16.79 -18.89
CA VAL A 76 -9.87 16.55 -19.10
C VAL A 76 -9.66 15.06 -19.29
N ASN A 77 -8.96 14.67 -20.35
CA ASN A 77 -8.57 13.29 -20.60
C ASN A 77 -7.07 13.20 -20.87
N ALA A 78 -6.47 12.06 -20.53
CA ALA A 78 -5.11 11.75 -20.96
C ALA A 78 -4.88 10.26 -21.06
N GLU A 79 -3.96 9.83 -21.92
CA GLU A 79 -3.59 8.43 -22.08
C GLU A 79 -2.11 8.26 -22.42
N VAL A 80 -1.58 7.08 -22.09
CA VAL A 80 -0.25 6.66 -22.53
C VAL A 80 -0.34 6.18 -23.98
N VAL A 81 0.28 6.92 -24.88
CA VAL A 81 0.35 6.61 -26.32
C VAL A 81 1.39 5.53 -26.58
N ARG A 82 2.55 5.63 -25.92
CA ARG A 82 3.65 4.67 -26.07
C ARG A 82 4.42 4.52 -24.77
N ASN A 83 4.56 3.30 -24.28
CA ASN A 83 5.35 2.99 -23.09
C ASN A 83 6.63 2.24 -23.49
N GLN A 84 7.77 2.91 -23.43
CA GLN A 84 9.09 2.29 -23.53
C GLN A 84 9.78 2.38 -22.17
N ARG A 85 10.66 1.41 -21.86
CA ARG A 85 11.28 1.21 -20.54
C ARG A 85 11.66 2.49 -19.77
N ARG A 86 12.24 3.50 -20.42
CA ARG A 86 12.63 4.78 -19.79
C ARG A 86 12.01 6.03 -20.42
N LYS A 87 11.18 5.86 -21.44
CA LYS A 87 10.59 6.95 -22.21
C LYS A 87 9.12 6.65 -22.45
N ILE A 88 8.26 7.52 -21.93
CA ILE A 88 6.82 7.37 -22.01
C ILE A 88 6.28 8.54 -22.81
N GLU A 89 5.54 8.25 -23.87
CA GLU A 89 4.85 9.24 -24.67
C GLU A 89 3.37 9.23 -24.26
N VAL A 90 2.89 10.40 -23.88
CA VAL A 90 1.54 10.63 -23.35
C VAL A 90 0.87 11.73 -24.15
N ALA A 91 -0.45 11.63 -24.26
CA ALA A 91 -1.28 12.66 -24.88
C ALA A 91 -2.43 13.02 -23.94
N GLY A 92 -2.84 14.28 -23.99
CA GLY A 92 -3.96 14.80 -23.22
C GLY A 92 -4.87 15.67 -24.08
N SER A 93 -6.13 15.76 -23.68
CA SER A 93 -7.12 16.64 -24.29
C SER A 93 -7.96 17.32 -23.23
N LEU A 94 -8.39 18.55 -23.55
CA LEU A 94 -9.28 19.36 -22.76
C LEU A 94 -10.46 19.76 -23.66
N SER A 95 -11.68 19.42 -23.27
CA SER A 95 -12.89 19.74 -24.04
C SER A 95 -13.99 20.31 -23.16
N LEU A 96 -14.97 20.95 -23.79
CA LEU A 96 -16.26 21.25 -23.17
C LEU A 96 -17.11 19.96 -23.07
N PRO A 97 -18.22 19.97 -22.30
CA PRO A 97 -19.09 18.79 -22.13
C PRO A 97 -19.76 18.31 -23.43
N ASP A 98 -19.90 19.20 -24.41
CA ASP A 98 -20.43 18.89 -25.76
C ASP A 98 -19.38 18.26 -26.70
N GLY A 99 -18.15 18.04 -26.22
CA GLY A 99 -17.04 17.50 -27.00
C GLY A 99 -16.22 18.54 -27.75
N THR A 100 -16.54 19.84 -27.64
CA THR A 100 -15.76 20.91 -28.28
C THR A 100 -14.34 20.96 -27.71
N LEU A 101 -13.34 20.68 -28.54
CA LEU A 101 -11.93 20.69 -28.14
C LEU A 101 -11.45 22.12 -27.81
N VAL A 102 -10.93 22.30 -26.60
CA VAL A 102 -10.34 23.54 -26.09
C VAL A 102 -8.82 23.51 -26.28
N ALA A 103 -8.18 22.42 -25.89
CA ALA A 103 -6.74 22.23 -26.00
C ALA A 103 -6.37 20.76 -26.13
N GLU A 104 -5.21 20.50 -26.72
CA GLU A 104 -4.60 19.17 -26.76
C GLU A 104 -3.11 19.28 -26.42
N GLY A 105 -2.57 18.20 -25.86
CA GLY A 105 -1.19 18.15 -25.41
C GLY A 105 -0.53 16.83 -25.79
N LYS A 106 0.77 16.89 -26.05
CA LYS A 106 1.66 15.73 -26.09
C LYS A 106 2.85 15.98 -25.19
N ALA A 107 3.24 14.98 -24.42
CA ALA A 107 4.46 15.05 -23.63
C ALA A 107 5.29 13.78 -23.76
N VAL A 108 6.59 13.96 -23.57
CA VAL A 108 7.55 12.89 -23.35
C VAL A 108 7.95 12.96 -21.89
N GLN A 109 7.73 11.86 -21.18
CA GLN A 109 8.16 11.66 -19.81
C GLN A 109 9.31 10.67 -19.77
N ILE A 110 10.26 10.91 -18.88
CA ILE A 110 11.42 10.06 -18.67
C ILE A 110 11.41 9.48 -17.28
N ILE A 111 11.78 8.21 -17.18
CA ILE A 111 12.01 7.54 -15.90
C ILE A 111 13.53 7.59 -15.63
N PRO A 112 13.98 8.34 -14.61
CA PRO A 112 15.34 8.23 -14.08
C PRO A 112 15.62 6.77 -13.74
N GLY A 113 16.83 6.29 -14.04
CA GLY A 113 17.17 4.90 -13.74
C GLY A 113 17.13 4.65 -12.23
N GLY A 114 16.76 3.44 -11.82
CA GLY A 114 16.63 3.08 -10.41
C GLY A 114 15.62 1.95 -10.21
N ASP A 115 15.47 1.54 -8.96
CA ASP A 115 14.41 0.63 -8.54
C ASP A 115 13.06 1.37 -8.57
N GLN A 116 11.97 0.65 -8.83
CA GLN A 116 10.62 1.20 -8.93
C GLN A 116 9.64 0.36 -8.14
N LEU A 117 8.58 1.00 -7.62
CA LEU A 117 7.47 0.28 -7.04
C LEU A 117 6.82 -0.66 -8.08
N LYS A 118 6.89 -1.97 -7.82
CA LYS A 118 6.20 -3.01 -8.60
C LYS A 118 5.29 -3.87 -7.75
N ALA A 119 5.60 -4.02 -6.46
CA ALA A 119 4.75 -4.74 -5.52
C ALA A 119 4.68 -4.07 -4.15
N VAL A 120 3.54 -4.25 -3.49
CA VAL A 120 3.38 -4.05 -2.05
C VAL A 120 3.06 -5.38 -1.40
N ILE A 121 3.82 -5.73 -0.36
CA ILE A 121 3.64 -6.94 0.42
C ILE A 121 3.13 -6.53 1.80
N TRP A 122 1.93 -6.96 2.13
CA TRP A 122 1.19 -6.58 3.32
C TRP A 122 1.38 -7.60 4.43
N ASP A 123 1.69 -7.15 5.64
CA ASP A 123 1.32 -7.92 6.83
C ASP A 123 -0.20 -7.81 7.09
N MET A 124 -0.75 -8.69 7.94
CA MET A 124 -2.17 -8.74 8.29
C MET A 124 -2.46 -8.09 9.63
N ASP A 125 -1.82 -8.60 10.67
CA ASP A 125 -2.21 -8.41 12.07
C ASP A 125 -1.62 -7.10 12.55
N GLY A 126 -2.45 -6.09 12.81
CA GLY A 126 -1.96 -4.75 13.16
C GLY A 126 -1.69 -3.84 11.95
N VAL A 127 -1.78 -4.36 10.72
CA VAL A 127 -1.68 -3.56 9.49
C VAL A 127 -3.03 -3.44 8.79
N ILE A 128 -3.58 -4.57 8.34
CA ILE A 128 -4.87 -4.60 7.66
C ILE A 128 -6.00 -4.66 8.69
N ALA A 129 -5.85 -5.53 9.69
CA ALA A 129 -6.90 -5.89 10.62
C ALA A 129 -6.50 -5.61 12.08
N ASP A 130 -7.40 -4.99 12.84
CA ASP A 130 -7.21 -4.77 14.28
C ASP A 130 -7.48 -6.07 15.06
N THR A 131 -6.50 -6.98 15.02
CA THR A 131 -6.59 -8.31 15.63
C THR A 131 -6.00 -8.37 17.03
N ALA A 132 -5.23 -7.36 17.43
CA ALA A 132 -4.47 -7.36 18.68
C ALA A 132 -5.33 -7.58 19.93
N PRO A 133 -6.51 -6.94 20.09
CA PRO A 133 -7.38 -7.18 21.24
C PRO A 133 -7.82 -8.64 21.37
N PHE A 134 -8.17 -9.28 20.25
CA PHE A 134 -8.67 -10.66 20.23
C PHE A 134 -7.55 -11.67 20.49
N HIS A 135 -6.36 -11.45 19.93
CA HIS A 135 -5.18 -12.26 20.25
C HIS A 135 -4.80 -12.16 21.72
N PHE A 136 -4.82 -10.94 22.29
CA PHE A 136 -4.52 -10.75 23.71
C PHE A 136 -5.51 -11.49 24.60
N GLN A 137 -6.82 -11.37 24.34
CA GLN A 137 -7.84 -12.09 25.10
C GLN A 137 -7.71 -13.62 24.97
N ALA A 138 -7.41 -14.13 23.77
CA ALA A 138 -7.20 -15.55 23.55
C ALA A 138 -5.97 -16.07 24.32
N TRP A 139 -4.83 -15.36 24.24
CA TRP A 139 -3.63 -15.72 25.00
C TRP A 139 -3.87 -15.68 26.51
N GLN A 140 -4.49 -14.60 27.00
CA GLN A 140 -4.78 -14.43 28.42
C GLN A 140 -5.64 -15.59 28.93
N GLU A 141 -6.66 -16.02 28.19
CA GLU A 141 -7.51 -17.14 28.59
C GLU A 141 -6.77 -18.47 28.60
N VAL A 142 -5.98 -18.76 27.56
CA VAL A 142 -5.23 -20.02 27.42
C VAL A 142 -4.17 -20.18 28.50
N PHE A 143 -3.43 -19.11 28.81
CA PHE A 143 -2.41 -19.12 29.85
C PHE A 143 -3.00 -19.08 31.27
N ARG A 144 -4.11 -18.36 31.49
CA ARG A 144 -4.83 -18.37 32.78
C ARG A 144 -5.30 -19.77 33.17
N LYS A 145 -5.86 -20.55 32.23
CA LYS A 145 -6.28 -21.94 32.47
C LYS A 145 -5.12 -22.84 32.90
N ARG A 146 -3.90 -22.50 32.48
CA ARG A 146 -2.65 -23.21 32.80
C ARG A 146 -1.88 -22.61 33.98
N LYS A 147 -2.43 -21.59 34.64
CA LYS A 147 -1.79 -20.84 35.73
C LYS A 147 -0.43 -20.22 35.35
N ILE A 148 -0.26 -19.90 34.07
CA ILE A 148 0.93 -19.23 33.55
C ILE A 148 0.64 -17.72 33.50
N PRO A 149 1.47 -16.86 34.12
CA PRO A 149 1.31 -15.41 34.04
C PRO A 149 1.49 -14.92 32.60
N TYR A 150 0.54 -14.13 32.12
CA TYR A 150 0.62 -13.50 30.80
C TYR A 150 0.11 -12.06 30.88
N SER A 151 1.04 -11.10 30.76
CA SER A 151 0.76 -9.67 30.89
C SER A 151 0.64 -8.98 29.53
N ARG A 152 0.14 -7.74 29.53
CA ARG A 152 0.04 -6.93 28.31
C ARG A 152 1.42 -6.56 27.76
N GLU A 153 2.42 -6.38 28.62
CA GLU A 153 3.80 -6.10 28.23
C GLU A 153 4.42 -7.32 27.51
N VAL A 154 4.15 -8.53 28.01
CA VAL A 154 4.58 -9.78 27.35
C VAL A 154 3.92 -9.93 25.98
N PHE A 155 2.64 -9.59 25.87
CA PHE A 155 1.93 -9.57 24.59
C PHE A 155 2.55 -8.58 23.60
N GLN A 156 2.74 -7.32 24.00
CA GLN A 156 3.30 -6.27 23.13
C GLN A 156 4.70 -6.61 22.61
N ARG A 157 5.54 -7.27 23.42
CA ARG A 157 6.90 -7.68 23.00
C ARG A 157 6.91 -8.80 21.96
N ASN A 158 5.80 -9.53 21.84
CA ASN A 158 5.71 -10.75 21.04
C ASN A 158 4.70 -10.69 19.89
N PHE A 159 3.85 -9.67 19.85
CA PHE A 159 2.91 -9.45 18.76
C PHE A 159 3.64 -9.34 17.40
N GLY A 160 3.04 -9.89 16.34
CA GLY A 160 3.63 -10.02 15.01
C GLY A 160 4.53 -11.26 14.78
N LYS A 161 4.93 -11.97 15.84
CA LYS A 161 5.73 -13.21 15.72
C LYS A 161 4.84 -14.45 15.50
N ARG A 162 5.46 -15.54 15.02
CA ARG A 162 4.80 -16.85 14.88
C ARG A 162 4.43 -17.41 16.26
N ASN A 163 3.22 -17.96 16.40
CA ASN A 163 2.66 -18.32 17.72
C ASN A 163 3.45 -19.40 18.45
N ASP A 164 4.08 -20.35 17.76
CA ASP A 164 4.97 -21.35 18.36
C ASP A 164 6.20 -20.71 19.04
N VAL A 165 6.80 -19.69 18.40
CA VAL A 165 7.92 -18.92 18.97
C VAL A 165 7.46 -18.16 20.21
N ILE A 166 6.24 -17.59 20.18
CA ILE A 166 5.65 -16.92 21.35
C ILE A 166 5.49 -17.91 22.50
N VAL A 167 4.87 -19.07 22.27
CA VAL A 167 4.65 -20.07 23.32
C VAL A 167 5.98 -20.52 23.90
N ARG A 168 6.94 -20.94 23.08
CA ARG A 168 8.27 -21.40 23.55
C ARG A 168 9.00 -20.34 24.36
N SER A 169 8.89 -19.07 23.99
CA SER A 169 9.50 -17.96 24.75
C SER A 169 8.91 -17.77 26.17
N ILE A 170 7.71 -18.28 26.42
CA ILE A 170 6.97 -18.15 27.68
C ILE A 170 7.15 -19.40 28.54
N VAL A 171 7.04 -20.59 27.93
CA VAL A 171 7.04 -21.88 28.66
C VAL A 171 8.42 -22.52 28.76
N GLY A 172 9.36 -22.12 27.90
CA GLY A 172 10.72 -22.65 27.82
C GLY A 172 10.89 -23.91 26.96
N GLU A 173 12.14 -24.24 26.63
CA GLU A 173 12.54 -25.34 25.73
C GLU A 173 12.23 -26.75 26.26
N GLY A 174 12.00 -26.91 27.57
CA GLY A 174 11.70 -28.20 28.20
C GLY A 174 10.22 -28.54 28.28
N TYR A 175 9.33 -27.68 27.77
CA TYR A 175 7.89 -27.90 27.85
C TYR A 175 7.46 -28.97 26.83
N PRO A 176 6.58 -29.93 27.19
CA PRO A 176 6.20 -31.01 26.28
C PRO A 176 5.60 -30.48 24.97
N GLU A 177 6.05 -31.03 23.83
CA GLU A 177 5.61 -30.57 22.51
C GLU A 177 4.09 -30.72 22.31
N SER A 178 3.51 -31.80 22.84
CA SER A 178 2.06 -32.03 22.84
C SER A 178 1.29 -30.95 23.58
N GLU A 179 1.86 -30.39 24.64
CA GLU A 179 1.25 -29.28 25.40
C GLU A 179 1.36 -27.95 24.66
N ILE A 180 2.48 -27.71 23.96
CA ILE A 180 2.65 -26.55 23.08
C ILE A 180 1.60 -26.59 21.97
N GLU A 181 1.43 -27.74 21.32
CA GLU A 181 0.41 -27.93 20.30
C GLU A 181 -1.01 -27.69 20.85
N ALA A 182 -1.32 -28.23 22.04
CA ALA A 182 -2.60 -28.01 22.70
C ALA A 182 -2.85 -26.53 23.07
N ILE A 183 -1.79 -25.78 23.45
CA ILE A 183 -1.86 -24.33 23.67
C ILE A 183 -2.20 -23.60 22.37
N LEU A 184 -1.50 -23.92 21.28
CA LEU A 184 -1.70 -23.30 19.98
C LEU A 184 -3.12 -23.53 19.48
N VAL A 185 -3.57 -24.80 19.42
CA VAL A 185 -4.92 -25.15 18.96
C VAL A 185 -6.00 -24.43 19.77
N ALA A 186 -5.90 -24.43 21.10
CA ALA A 186 -6.85 -23.74 21.97
C ALA A 186 -6.85 -22.23 21.72
N LYS A 187 -5.67 -21.62 21.56
CA LYS A 187 -5.53 -20.18 21.31
C LYS A 187 -6.12 -19.79 19.97
N GLU A 188 -5.90 -20.56 18.91
CA GLU A 188 -6.45 -20.19 17.59
C GLU A 188 -7.98 -20.34 17.55
N GLY A 189 -8.53 -21.35 18.21
CA GLY A 189 -9.99 -21.48 18.37
C GLY A 189 -10.59 -20.27 19.08
N LEU A 190 -10.02 -19.89 20.22
CA LEU A 190 -10.47 -18.74 21.00
C LEU A 190 -10.30 -17.41 20.26
N PHE A 191 -9.23 -17.26 19.48
CA PHE A 191 -9.04 -16.07 18.63
C PHE A 191 -10.21 -15.94 17.65
N ARG A 192 -10.52 -16.99 16.89
CA ARG A 192 -11.62 -16.97 15.91
C ARG A 192 -12.97 -16.73 16.56
N GLU A 193 -13.23 -17.34 17.71
CA GLU A 193 -14.45 -17.12 18.49
C GLU A 193 -14.62 -15.66 18.90
N LYS A 194 -13.57 -15.05 19.49
CA LYS A 194 -13.63 -13.67 20.00
C LYS A 194 -13.69 -12.63 18.88
N ALA A 195 -13.00 -12.88 17.77
CA ALA A 195 -12.95 -11.97 16.63
C ALA A 195 -14.22 -12.02 15.75
N ALA A 196 -14.99 -13.12 15.79
CA ALA A 196 -16.17 -13.30 14.94
C ALA A 196 -17.19 -12.17 15.18
N GLY A 197 -17.55 -11.44 14.11
CA GLY A 197 -18.49 -10.33 14.15
C GLY A 197 -17.95 -9.02 14.75
N ASN A 198 -16.74 -9.02 15.32
CA ASN A 198 -16.14 -7.86 15.98
C ASN A 198 -14.92 -7.29 15.23
N LEU A 199 -14.38 -8.03 14.26
CA LEU A 199 -13.17 -7.63 13.53
C LEU A 199 -13.42 -6.43 12.62
N ARG A 200 -12.47 -5.49 12.62
CA ARG A 200 -12.46 -4.30 11.75
C ARG A 200 -11.11 -4.18 11.04
N SER A 201 -11.12 -3.61 9.85
CA SER A 201 -9.90 -3.15 9.20
C SER A 201 -9.41 -1.84 9.83
N PHE A 202 -8.12 -1.57 9.74
CA PHE A 202 -7.60 -0.24 10.03
C PHE A 202 -8.05 0.76 8.95
N PRO A 203 -8.24 2.04 9.29
CA PRO A 203 -8.62 3.08 8.34
C PRO A 203 -7.65 3.17 7.15
N GLY A 204 -8.18 3.27 5.93
CA GLY A 204 -7.40 3.40 4.69
C GLY A 204 -6.79 2.11 4.16
N ALA A 205 -6.77 1.02 4.93
CA ALA A 205 -6.11 -0.22 4.51
C ALA A 205 -6.76 -0.86 3.27
N LEU A 206 -8.09 -0.94 3.24
CA LEU A 206 -8.80 -1.59 2.13
C LEU A 206 -8.79 -0.71 0.88
N GLU A 207 -9.00 0.59 1.07
CA GLU A 207 -8.95 1.59 0.01
C GLU A 207 -7.58 1.62 -0.66
N LEU A 208 -6.49 1.52 0.10
CA LEU A 208 -5.13 1.50 -0.43
C LEU A 208 -4.80 0.19 -1.16
N ILE A 209 -5.32 -0.96 -0.70
CA ILE A 209 -5.19 -2.23 -1.44
C ILE A 209 -5.82 -2.11 -2.84
N ASP A 210 -7.03 -1.56 -2.91
CA ASP A 210 -7.73 -1.38 -4.19
C ASP A 210 -7.03 -0.33 -5.05
N GLU A 211 -6.61 0.80 -4.47
CA GLU A 211 -5.89 1.85 -5.18
C GLU A 211 -4.60 1.29 -5.83
N LEU A 212 -3.79 0.52 -5.09
CA LEU A 212 -2.57 -0.09 -5.63
C LEU A 212 -2.82 -0.91 -6.91
N LYS A 213 -3.92 -1.67 -6.95
CA LYS A 213 -4.31 -2.44 -8.14
C LYS A 213 -4.68 -1.53 -9.31
N GLU A 214 -5.36 -0.41 -9.06
CA GLU A 214 -5.69 0.57 -10.10
C GLU A 214 -4.42 1.12 -10.78
N TYR A 215 -3.36 1.33 -9.99
CA TYR A 215 -2.03 1.74 -10.45
C TYR A 215 -1.14 0.59 -10.95
N LYS A 216 -1.69 -0.61 -11.15
CA LYS A 216 -0.97 -1.81 -11.63
C LYS A 216 0.20 -2.24 -10.74
N VAL A 217 0.14 -1.94 -9.45
CA VAL A 217 1.06 -2.46 -8.44
C VAL A 217 0.52 -3.82 -7.99
N ARG A 218 1.38 -4.84 -7.97
CA ARG A 218 1.00 -6.17 -7.47
C ARG A 218 0.86 -6.13 -5.95
N VAL A 219 -0.12 -6.85 -5.43
CA VAL A 219 -0.38 -6.89 -3.98
C VAL A 219 -0.28 -8.31 -3.47
N ALA A 220 0.56 -8.54 -2.46
CA ALA A 220 0.67 -9.82 -1.79
C ALA A 220 0.40 -9.70 -0.29
N LEU A 221 -0.11 -10.77 0.30
CA LEU A 221 -0.23 -10.93 1.75
C LEU A 221 0.89 -11.84 2.26
N ALA A 222 1.57 -11.45 3.33
CA ALA A 222 2.61 -12.24 3.99
C ALA A 222 2.44 -12.14 5.52
N THR A 223 1.76 -13.14 6.09
CA THR A 223 1.37 -13.14 7.52
C THR A 223 2.01 -14.28 8.31
N SER A 224 2.40 -14.00 9.55
CA SER A 224 2.83 -15.03 10.53
C SER A 224 1.68 -15.95 10.97
N SER A 225 0.43 -15.61 10.65
CA SER A 225 -0.75 -16.35 11.06
C SER A 225 -0.89 -17.72 10.36
N PRO A 226 -1.46 -18.72 11.03
CA PRO A 226 -1.91 -19.96 10.39
C PRO A 226 -2.97 -19.67 9.30
N ILE A 227 -3.04 -20.57 8.32
CA ILE A 227 -3.96 -20.45 7.17
C ILE A 227 -5.40 -20.22 7.62
N GLU A 228 -5.85 -20.99 8.63
CA GLU A 228 -7.24 -20.97 9.09
C GLU A 228 -7.62 -19.62 9.69
N ASN A 229 -6.71 -18.97 10.40
CA ASN A 229 -6.93 -17.65 10.98
C ASN A 229 -6.86 -16.55 9.93
N GLY A 230 -5.85 -16.61 9.05
CA GLY A 230 -5.68 -15.63 8.00
C GLY A 230 -6.87 -15.63 7.05
N GLN A 231 -7.32 -16.81 6.60
CA GLN A 231 -8.54 -16.94 5.80
C GLN A 231 -9.80 -16.49 6.55
N PHE A 232 -9.88 -16.74 7.85
CA PHE A 232 -10.98 -16.23 8.67
C PHE A 232 -11.02 -14.69 8.66
N VAL A 233 -9.87 -14.03 8.84
CA VAL A 233 -9.76 -12.56 8.79
C VAL A 233 -10.15 -12.04 7.41
N LEU A 234 -9.61 -12.63 6.33
CA LEU A 234 -9.94 -12.22 4.95
C LEU A 234 -11.45 -12.32 4.67
N ARG A 235 -12.11 -13.40 5.11
CA ARG A 235 -13.56 -13.57 4.98
C ARG A 235 -14.34 -12.53 5.76
N GLN A 236 -13.97 -12.27 7.02
CA GLN A 236 -14.67 -11.29 7.86
C GLN A 236 -14.56 -9.87 7.28
N LEU A 237 -13.46 -9.55 6.62
CA LEU A 237 -13.23 -8.25 6.00
C LEU A 237 -13.68 -8.18 4.53
N GLY A 238 -14.07 -9.29 3.91
CA GLY A 238 -14.54 -9.32 2.53
C GLY A 238 -13.44 -9.10 1.48
N ILE A 239 -12.21 -9.51 1.76
CA ILE A 239 -11.02 -9.25 0.91
C ILE A 239 -10.27 -10.52 0.50
N GLU A 240 -10.97 -11.65 0.37
CA GLU A 240 -10.38 -12.92 -0.06
C GLU A 240 -9.69 -12.83 -1.42
N ASP A 241 -10.30 -12.11 -2.37
CA ASP A 241 -9.74 -11.84 -3.71
C ASP A 241 -8.89 -10.55 -3.74
N GLY A 242 -8.50 -10.07 -2.56
CA GLY A 242 -7.70 -8.86 -2.34
C GLY A 242 -6.26 -8.99 -2.82
N PHE A 243 -5.71 -10.20 -2.93
CA PHE A 243 -4.28 -10.40 -3.11
C PHE A 243 -3.95 -11.29 -4.31
N ASP A 244 -2.92 -10.90 -5.06
CA ASP A 244 -2.36 -11.71 -6.15
C ASP A 244 -1.69 -12.99 -5.65
N VAL A 245 -1.07 -12.91 -4.47
CA VAL A 245 -0.34 -13.97 -3.81
C VAL A 245 -0.59 -13.85 -2.31
N THR A 246 -0.74 -15.00 -1.65
CA THR A 246 -0.68 -15.07 -0.18
C THR A 246 0.41 -16.03 0.25
N VAL A 247 1.13 -15.66 1.32
CA VAL A 247 2.12 -16.48 2.01
C VAL A 247 1.75 -16.55 3.49
N TRP A 248 1.67 -17.78 4.00
CA TRP A 248 1.28 -18.10 5.36
C TRP A 248 2.49 -18.48 6.21
N GLY A 249 2.41 -18.27 7.52
CA GLY A 249 3.55 -18.45 8.44
C GLY A 249 4.09 -19.90 8.50
N ARG A 250 3.29 -20.90 8.12
CA ARG A 250 3.72 -22.31 8.04
C ARG A 250 4.48 -22.67 6.76
N GLU A 251 4.47 -21.80 5.76
CA GLU A 251 5.17 -22.01 4.49
C GLU A 251 6.65 -21.64 4.54
N VAL A 252 7.10 -21.08 5.69
CA VAL A 252 8.49 -20.71 5.94
C VAL A 252 9.05 -21.45 7.14
N THR A 253 10.34 -21.76 7.11
CA THR A 253 10.99 -22.46 8.22
C THR A 253 11.19 -21.52 9.40
N GLU A 254 11.57 -20.27 9.12
CA GLU A 254 11.80 -19.23 10.11
C GLU A 254 10.81 -18.06 9.95
N GLY A 255 10.13 -17.70 11.04
CA GLY A 255 9.28 -16.49 11.07
C GLY A 255 10.09 -15.19 11.19
N LYS A 256 9.38 -14.06 11.13
CA LYS A 256 9.96 -12.71 11.36
C LYS A 256 10.75 -12.70 12.69
N PRO A 257 12.00 -12.18 12.73
CA PRO A 257 12.64 -11.27 11.78
C PRO A 257 13.44 -11.93 10.65
N SER A 258 13.26 -13.22 10.38
CA SER A 258 13.79 -13.84 9.17
C SER A 258 13.08 -13.27 7.92
N PRO A 259 13.79 -12.97 6.82
CA PRO A 259 13.19 -12.37 5.62
C PRO A 259 12.40 -13.37 4.77
N GLN A 260 12.42 -14.67 5.11
CA GLN A 260 11.90 -15.76 4.27
C GLN A 260 10.47 -15.51 3.77
N ILE A 261 9.58 -15.01 4.62
CA ILE A 261 8.17 -14.84 4.26
C ILE A 261 7.97 -13.78 3.18
N PHE A 262 8.74 -12.68 3.24
CA PHE A 262 8.68 -11.62 2.25
C PHE A 262 9.40 -12.02 0.95
N LEU A 263 10.54 -12.71 1.05
CA LEU A 263 11.25 -13.24 -0.11
C LEU A 263 10.38 -14.23 -0.89
N LEU A 264 9.68 -15.12 -0.19
CA LEU A 264 8.75 -16.07 -0.80
C LEU A 264 7.57 -15.37 -1.48
N ALA A 265 7.04 -14.29 -0.90
CA ALA A 265 5.99 -13.49 -1.53
C ALA A 265 6.49 -12.82 -2.82
N ALA A 266 7.69 -12.23 -2.81
CA ALA A 266 8.31 -11.63 -3.99
C ALA A 266 8.62 -12.66 -5.09
N GLU A 267 9.09 -13.86 -4.72
CA GLU A 267 9.32 -14.98 -5.63
C GLU A 267 8.04 -15.40 -6.34
N ARG A 268 6.94 -15.62 -5.58
CA ARG A 268 5.63 -16.01 -6.14
C ARG A 268 5.02 -14.92 -7.02
N LEU A 269 5.31 -13.65 -6.72
CA LEU A 269 4.95 -12.52 -7.57
C LEU A 269 5.84 -12.39 -8.82
N ASN A 270 6.98 -13.08 -8.87
CA ASN A 270 8.03 -12.91 -9.86
C ASN A 270 8.52 -11.44 -9.94
N ILE A 271 8.74 -10.83 -8.77
CA ILE A 271 9.21 -9.44 -8.65
C ILE A 271 10.51 -9.42 -7.86
N ASN A 272 11.49 -8.65 -8.34
CA ASN A 272 12.74 -8.46 -7.62
C ASN A 272 12.47 -7.77 -6.26
N PRO A 273 12.98 -8.28 -5.12
CA PRO A 273 12.78 -7.66 -3.81
C PRO A 273 13.08 -6.17 -3.73
N LYS A 274 14.06 -5.68 -4.51
CA LYS A 274 14.38 -4.25 -4.58
C LYS A 274 13.25 -3.38 -5.14
N ASN A 275 12.25 -3.97 -5.78
CA ASN A 275 11.07 -3.29 -6.33
C ASN A 275 9.81 -3.53 -5.46
N CYS A 276 9.99 -4.04 -4.24
CA CYS A 276 8.92 -4.31 -3.29
C CYS A 276 8.95 -3.30 -2.13
N VAL A 277 7.77 -2.88 -1.68
CA VAL A 277 7.56 -2.24 -0.38
C VAL A 277 6.81 -3.20 0.52
N VAL A 278 7.27 -3.37 1.76
CA VAL A 278 6.54 -4.08 2.81
C VAL A 278 5.77 -3.08 3.67
N ILE A 279 4.51 -3.36 3.98
CA ILE A 279 3.74 -2.63 5.00
C ILE A 279 3.69 -3.46 6.28
N GLU A 280 4.16 -2.90 7.39
CA GLU A 280 4.31 -3.55 8.70
C GLU A 280 4.00 -2.58 9.86
N ASP A 281 3.75 -3.08 11.06
CA ASP A 281 3.54 -2.33 12.30
C ASP A 281 4.48 -2.76 13.46
N ALA A 282 5.32 -3.78 13.23
CA ALA A 282 6.17 -4.45 14.20
C ALA A 282 7.66 -4.42 13.85
N VAL A 283 8.50 -4.24 14.88
CA VAL A 283 9.98 -4.20 14.76
C VAL A 283 10.54 -5.44 14.07
N ALA A 284 9.98 -6.62 14.36
CA ALA A 284 10.41 -7.88 13.78
C ALA A 284 10.16 -7.91 12.26
N GLY A 285 9.02 -7.40 11.80
CA GLY A 285 8.69 -7.36 10.40
C GLY A 285 9.41 -6.27 9.63
N VAL A 286 9.56 -5.07 10.20
CA VAL A 286 10.45 -4.03 9.65
C VAL A 286 11.85 -4.60 9.42
N THR A 287 12.39 -5.30 10.43
CA THR A 287 13.71 -5.96 10.32
C THR A 287 13.73 -7.02 9.21
N ALA A 288 12.68 -7.84 9.09
CA ALA A 288 12.57 -8.84 8.03
C ALA A 288 12.50 -8.21 6.63
N ALA A 289 11.76 -7.11 6.46
CA ALA A 289 11.68 -6.37 5.21
C ALA A 289 13.04 -5.83 4.77
N LYS A 290 13.77 -5.19 5.70
CA LYS A 290 15.12 -4.66 5.41
C LYS A 290 16.12 -5.78 5.10
N ARG A 291 16.07 -6.91 5.83
CA ARG A 291 16.89 -8.10 5.53
C ARG A 291 16.57 -8.74 4.18
N ALA A 292 15.34 -8.60 3.70
CA ALA A 292 14.94 -9.05 2.37
C ALA A 292 15.43 -8.11 1.24
N GLY A 293 16.09 -7.00 1.57
CA GLY A 293 16.49 -5.98 0.59
C GLY A 293 15.32 -5.17 0.05
N MET A 294 14.19 -5.14 0.79
CA MET A 294 12.98 -4.42 0.41
C MET A 294 12.92 -3.06 1.11
N ARG A 295 12.10 -2.17 0.56
CA ARG A 295 11.68 -0.95 1.25
C ARG A 295 10.56 -1.27 2.23
N CYS A 296 10.40 -0.46 3.27
CA CYS A 296 9.39 -0.67 4.30
C CYS A 296 8.65 0.63 4.62
N LEU A 297 7.32 0.56 4.59
CA LEU A 297 6.42 1.54 5.17
C LEU A 297 5.90 0.95 6.48
N ALA A 298 6.10 1.64 7.59
CA ALA A 298 5.61 1.22 8.88
C ALA A 298 4.38 2.03 9.31
N VAL A 299 3.39 1.36 9.91
CA VAL A 299 2.21 2.00 10.52
C VAL A 299 2.27 1.90 12.04
N THR A 300 1.88 2.94 12.76
CA THR A 300 2.06 3.00 14.22
C THR A 300 0.92 2.35 15.03
N ASN A 301 0.24 1.36 14.46
CA ASN A 301 -0.93 0.72 15.07
C ASN A 301 -0.58 -0.06 16.35
N SER A 302 0.52 -0.83 16.34
CA SER A 302 0.97 -1.59 17.52
C SER A 302 2.12 -0.95 18.29
N HIS A 303 2.95 -0.14 17.63
CA HIS A 303 4.14 0.45 18.21
C HIS A 303 4.30 1.91 17.83
N PRO A 304 4.85 2.76 18.72
CA PRO A 304 5.18 4.13 18.38
C PRO A 304 6.25 4.16 17.28
N GLY A 305 6.17 5.16 16.39
CA GLY A 305 7.08 5.29 15.25
C GLY A 305 8.57 5.26 15.60
N GLU A 306 8.95 5.73 16.79
CA GLU A 306 10.33 5.66 17.33
C GLU A 306 10.90 4.24 17.34
N LYS A 307 10.06 3.23 17.62
CA LYS A 307 10.46 1.82 17.63
C LYS A 307 10.55 1.23 16.23
N LEU A 308 9.97 1.88 15.22
CA LEU A 308 9.90 1.44 13.83
C LEU A 308 10.92 2.16 12.94
N GLY A 309 11.92 2.84 13.53
CA GLY A 309 12.89 3.69 12.82
C GLY A 309 13.77 3.00 11.76
N GLY A 310 13.70 1.67 11.63
CA GLY A 310 14.30 0.94 10.51
C GLY A 310 13.49 1.00 9.19
N ALA A 311 12.26 1.52 9.24
CA ALA A 311 11.42 1.70 8.06
C ALA A 311 11.85 2.93 7.25
N ASP A 312 11.59 2.89 5.94
CA ASP A 312 11.92 3.99 5.03
C ASP A 312 10.85 5.10 5.09
N LEU A 313 9.62 4.77 5.45
CA LEU A 313 8.51 5.69 5.73
C LEU A 313 7.74 5.21 6.96
N VAL A 314 7.25 6.13 7.80
CA VAL A 314 6.39 5.84 8.95
C VAL A 314 5.15 6.71 8.85
N ALA A 315 3.97 6.11 9.05
CA ALA A 315 2.68 6.80 9.02
C ALA A 315 1.82 6.42 10.24
N ASP A 316 1.03 7.36 10.74
CA ASP A 316 0.13 7.11 11.87
C ASP A 316 -1.18 6.42 11.41
N SER A 317 -1.60 6.66 10.17
CA SER A 317 -2.76 6.04 9.53
C SER A 317 -2.48 5.80 8.04
N LEU A 318 -3.09 4.76 7.46
CA LEU A 318 -3.03 4.53 6.01
C LEU A 318 -3.98 5.46 5.24
N GLU A 319 -4.89 6.18 5.89
CA GLU A 319 -5.69 7.25 5.27
C GLU A 319 -4.82 8.39 4.74
N ASP A 320 -3.64 8.59 5.34
CA ASP A 320 -2.69 9.65 4.99
C ASP A 320 -1.63 9.19 3.98
N VAL A 321 -1.74 7.96 3.47
CA VAL A 321 -0.75 7.34 2.57
C VAL A 321 -1.37 7.14 1.19
N SER A 322 -0.76 7.74 0.17
CA SER A 322 -1.09 7.46 -1.23
C SER A 322 -0.09 6.51 -1.89
N VAL A 323 -0.48 5.91 -3.03
CA VAL A 323 0.43 5.13 -3.88
C VAL A 323 1.65 5.96 -4.31
N ALA A 324 1.49 7.27 -4.49
CA ALA A 324 2.59 8.16 -4.83
C ALA A 324 3.62 8.29 -3.69
N ASP A 325 3.17 8.33 -2.43
CA ASP A 325 4.04 8.37 -1.26
C ASP A 325 4.85 7.06 -1.14
N ILE A 326 4.18 5.91 -1.34
CA ILE A 326 4.83 4.59 -1.36
C ILE A 326 5.89 4.52 -2.46
N ALA A 327 5.57 5.00 -3.67
CA ALA A 327 6.52 5.03 -4.77
C ALA A 327 7.66 6.03 -4.52
N GLY A 328 7.41 7.10 -3.77
CA GLY A 328 8.38 8.11 -3.36
C GLY A 328 9.53 7.56 -2.50
N ILE A 329 9.31 6.43 -1.81
CA ILE A 329 10.33 5.75 -1.00
C ILE A 329 11.57 5.39 -1.83
N PHE A 330 11.40 5.06 -3.12
CA PHE A 330 12.51 4.72 -4.03
C PHE A 330 13.32 5.94 -4.50
N ASN A 331 12.77 7.14 -4.34
CA ASN A 331 13.37 8.40 -4.83
C ASN A 331 14.01 9.22 -3.70
N SER A 332 13.90 8.76 -2.45
CA SER A 332 14.57 9.43 -1.33
C SER A 332 16.07 9.20 -1.45
N PRO A 333 16.91 10.26 -1.39
CA PRO A 333 18.36 10.06 -1.30
C PRO A 333 18.66 9.17 -0.10
N GLU A 334 19.58 8.21 -0.26
CA GLU A 334 20.02 7.38 0.86
C GLU A 334 20.44 8.30 2.00
N LYS A 335 19.88 8.10 3.19
CA LYS A 335 20.32 8.82 4.39
C LYS A 335 21.79 8.43 4.61
N GLU A 336 22.71 9.36 4.39
CA GLU A 336 24.15 9.21 4.67
C GLU A 336 24.42 8.84 6.14
#